data_AF-A0A3M6JVR0-F1
#
_entry.id   AF-A0A3M6JVR0-F1
#
_cell.length_a   1.000
_cell.length_b   1.000
_cell.length_c   1.000
_cell.angle_alpha   90.00
_cell.angle_beta   90.00
_cell.angle_gamma   90.00
#
_symmetry.space_group_name_H-M   'P 1'
#
loop_
_entity.id
_entity.type
_entity.pdbx_description
1 polymer ?
#
loop_
_entity_poly.entity_id
_entity_poly.type
_entity_poly.pdbx_seq_one_letter_code
_entity_poly.pdbx_strand_id
1 'polypeptide(L)' 'MSLEINVKNIVNNFDEVSSDEFLEILNQIMLEFKSNLTVEYLKGKIQKIVEISSESEKKKQCKSLLPYYDWYLQGQ' A
#
# COMPACT_ATOMS: atom_id res chain seq x y z
N MET A 1 -16.62 -3.68 4.98
CA MET A 1 -15.79 -2.93 5.94
C MET A 1 -15.41 -1.60 5.31
N SER A 2 -15.24 -0.53 6.09
CA SER A 2 -14.78 0.75 5.55
C SER A 2 -13.31 0.63 5.11
N LEU A 3 -12.94 1.33 4.03
CA LEU A 3 -11.56 1.42 3.54
C LEU A 3 -10.60 1.84 4.68
N GLU A 4 -11.02 2.78 5.52
CA GLU A 4 -10.26 3.23 6.69
C GLU A 4 -9.98 2.10 7.70
N ILE A 5 -10.93 1.18 7.90
CA ILE A 5 -10.75 0.03 8.82
C ILE A 5 -9.69 -0.92 8.25
N ASN A 6 -9.71 -1.18 6.94
CA ASN A 6 -8.73 -2.03 6.28
C ASN A 6 -7.33 -1.41 6.32
N VAL A 7 -7.23 -0.09 6.09
CA VAL A 7 -5.96 0.64 6.19
C VAL A 7 -5.41 0.57 7.61
N LYS A 8 -6.24 0.80 8.64
CA LYS A 8 -5.84 0.66 10.05
C LYS A 8 -5.37 -0.76 10.36
N ASN A 9 -6.05 -1.78 9.84
CA ASN A 9 -5.65 -3.17 10.02
C ASN A 9 -4.25 -3.44 9.42
N ILE A 10 -3.98 -2.93 8.21
CA ILE A 10 -2.68 -3.09 7.55
C ILE A 10 -1.56 -2.39 8.33
N VAL A 11 -1.79 -1.16 8.78
CA VAL A 11 -0.78 -0.42 9.55
C VAL A 11 -0.45 -1.12 10.87
N ASN A 12 -1.46 -1.67 11.56
CA ASN A 12 -1.27 -2.31 12.86
C ASN A 12 -0.73 -3.74 12.78
N ASN A 13 -1.06 -4.49 11.71
CA ASN A 13 -0.79 -5.93 11.59
C ASN A 13 0.00 -6.26 10.31
N PHE A 14 0.87 -5.34 9.86
CA PHE A 14 1.60 -5.47 8.59
C PHE A 14 2.30 -6.83 8.40
N ASP A 15 2.93 -7.35 9.46
CA ASP A 15 3.65 -8.64 9.38
C ASP A 15 2.72 -9.84 9.13
N GLU A 16 1.44 -9.73 9.44
CA GLU A 16 0.42 -10.77 9.24
C GLU A 16 -0.32 -10.63 7.90
N VAL A 17 -0.31 -9.44 7.31
CA VAL A 17 -0.95 -9.14 6.02
C VAL A 17 -0.14 -9.67 4.85
N SER A 18 -0.78 -10.19 3.81
CA SER A 18 -0.09 -10.63 2.59
C SER A 18 0.30 -9.44 1.71
N SER A 19 1.37 -9.58 0.92
CA SER A 19 1.76 -8.51 -0.02
C SER A 19 0.66 -8.21 -1.04
N ASP A 20 -0.12 -9.21 -1.47
CA ASP A 20 -1.20 -9.01 -2.43
C ASP A 20 -2.37 -8.20 -1.80
N GLU A 21 -2.77 -8.50 -0.56
CA GLU A 21 -3.75 -7.71 0.19
C GLU A 21 -3.26 -6.27 0.41
N PHE A 22 -1.98 -6.10 0.78
CA PHE A 22 -1.36 -4.79 0.91
C PHE A 22 -1.41 -4.00 -0.40
N LEU A 23 -1.12 -4.62 -1.55
CA LEU A 23 -1.15 -3.90 -2.83
C LEU A 23 -2.57 -3.60 -3.28
N GLU A 24 -3.54 -4.45 -2.95
CA GLU A 24 -4.96 -4.20 -3.23
C GLU A 24 -5.47 -2.96 -2.50
N ILE A 25 -5.23 -2.84 -1.19
CA ILE A 25 -5.66 -1.66 -0.42
C ILE A 25 -4.88 -0.42 -0.85
N LEU A 26 -3.60 -0.55 -1.22
CA LEU A 26 -2.80 0.56 -1.73
C LEU A 26 -3.39 1.12 -3.03
N ASN A 27 -3.86 0.25 -3.93
CA ASN A 27 -4.55 0.64 -5.15
C ASN A 27 -5.89 1.36 -4.87
N GLN A 28 -6.56 1.04 -3.76
CA GLN A 28 -7.81 1.72 -3.38
C GLN A 28 -7.53 3.11 -2.81
N ILE A 29 -6.59 3.25 -1.86
CA ILE A 29 -6.30 4.55 -1.23
C ILE A 29 -5.64 5.55 -2.18
N MET A 30 -4.88 5.09 -3.19
CA MET A 30 -4.26 6.00 -4.14
C MET A 30 -5.25 6.78 -5.00
N LEU A 31 -6.50 6.32 -5.11
CA LEU A 31 -7.57 7.06 -5.81
C LEU A 31 -7.94 8.36 -5.08
N GLU A 32 -7.67 8.41 -3.77
CA GLU A 32 -7.94 9.56 -2.91
C GLU A 32 -6.78 10.57 -2.93
N PHE A 33 -5.67 10.24 -3.61
CA PHE A 33 -4.48 11.07 -3.66
C PHE A 33 -4.63 12.14 -4.74
N LYS A 34 -4.60 13.42 -4.35
CA LYS A 34 -4.76 14.55 -5.27
C LYS A 34 -3.58 14.75 -6.24
N SER A 35 -2.43 14.15 -5.95
CA SER A 35 -1.19 14.33 -6.71
C SER A 35 -1.02 13.23 -7.76
N ASN A 36 -1.14 13.58 -9.03
CA ASN A 36 -0.88 12.68 -10.16
C ASN A 36 0.55 12.10 -10.09
N LEU A 37 1.55 12.91 -9.69
CA LEU A 37 2.93 12.44 -9.54
C LEU A 37 3.05 11.33 -8.50
N THR A 38 2.32 11.44 -7.38
CA THR A 38 2.32 10.42 -6.33
C THR A 38 1.64 9.15 -6.82
N VAL A 39 0.51 9.28 -7.53
CA VAL A 39 -0.22 8.15 -8.12
C VAL A 39 0.64 7.41 -9.15
N GLU A 40 1.31 8.12 -10.06
CA GLU A 40 2.19 7.51 -11.06
C GLU A 40 3.40 6.82 -10.42
N TYR A 41 4.02 7.45 -9.42
CA TYR A 41 5.10 6.84 -8.65
C TYR A 41 4.65 5.52 -8.02
N LEU A 42 3.50 5.51 -7.36
CA LEU A 42 2.97 4.31 -6.70
C LEU A 42 2.61 3.23 -7.70
N LYS A 43 1.98 3.55 -8.84
CA LYS A 43 1.72 2.59 -9.90
C LYS A 43 3.00 1.90 -10.39
N GLY A 44 4.05 2.69 -10.63
CA GLY A 44 5.35 2.14 -11.02
C GLY A 44 6.01 1.27 -9.95
N LYS A 45 5.79 1.59 -8.66
CA LYS A 45 6.25 0.75 -7.55
C LYS A 45 5.46 -0.56 -7.45
N ILE A 46 4.14 -0.51 -7.51
CA ILE A 46 3.27 -1.68 -7.45
C ILE A 46 3.62 -2.66 -8.57
N GLN A 47 3.77 -2.18 -9.81
CA GLN A 47 4.14 -3.03 -10.94
C GLN A 47 5.44 -3.81 -10.66
N LYS A 48 6.48 -3.12 -10.19
CA LYS A 48 7.76 -3.76 -9.85
C LYS A 48 7.63 -4.79 -8.73
N ILE A 49 6.76 -4.55 -7.74
CA ILE A 49 6.56 -5.48 -6.63
C ILE A 49 5.81 -6.73 -7.09
N VAL A 50 4.82 -6.58 -7.96
CA VAL A 50 4.06 -7.72 -8.52
C VAL A 50 4.97 -8.68 -9.29
N GLU A 51 6.02 -8.16 -9.94
CA GLU A 51 7.02 -8.95 -10.67
C GLU A 51 7.97 -9.75 -9.77
N ILE A 52 8.01 -9.49 -8.45
CA ILE A 52 8.88 -10.19 -7.50
C ILE A 52 8.27 -11.55 -7.15
N SER A 53 9.00 -12.64 -7.39
CA SER A 53 8.49 -13.99 -7.11
C SER A 53 8.52 -14.39 -5.63
N SER A 54 9.36 -13.73 -4.81
CA SER A 54 9.51 -14.04 -3.39
C SER A 54 8.60 -13.17 -2.52
N GLU A 55 7.71 -13.80 -1.74
CA GLU A 55 6.82 -13.09 -0.82
C GLU A 55 7.59 -12.32 0.26
N SER A 56 8.69 -12.87 0.76
CA SER A 56 9.54 -12.17 1.73
C SER A 56 10.12 -10.88 1.15
N GLU A 57 10.50 -10.89 -0.13
CA GLU A 57 11.04 -9.72 -0.79
C GLU A 57 9.93 -8.73 -1.18
N LYS A 58 8.76 -9.22 -1.63
CA LYS A 58 7.56 -8.39 -1.79
C LYS A 58 7.21 -7.65 -0.51
N LYS A 59 7.18 -8.35 0.64
CA LYS A 59 6.91 -7.73 1.94
C LYS A 59 7.90 -6.63 2.29
N LYS A 60 9.20 -6.82 2.04
CA LYS A 60 10.19 -5.74 2.28
C LYS A 60 9.89 -4.50 1.44
N GLN A 61 9.52 -4.67 0.17
CA GLN A 61 9.15 -3.56 -0.70
C GLN A 61 7.84 -2.91 -0.24
N CYS A 62 6.82 -3.70 0.13
CA CYS A 62 5.55 -3.20 0.68
C CYS A 62 5.78 -2.37 1.95
N LYS A 63 6.69 -2.80 2.82
CA LYS A 63 7.05 -2.07 4.05
C LYS A 63 7.53 -0.65 3.76
N SER A 64 8.23 -0.44 2.64
CA SER A 64 8.67 0.90 2.21
C SER A 64 7.52 1.82 1.76
N LEU A 65 6.33 1.26 1.51
CA LEU A 65 5.13 1.96 1.08
C LEU A 65 4.12 2.20 2.23
N LEU A 66 4.39 1.70 3.44
CA LEU A 66 3.58 2.01 4.63
C LEU A 66 3.35 3.51 4.88
N PRO A 67 4.30 4.43 4.60
CA PRO A 67 4.05 5.86 4.79
C PRO A 67 2.83 6.39 4.01
N TYR A 68 2.44 5.76 2.90
CA TYR A 68 1.26 6.17 2.13
C TYR A 68 -0.06 5.77 2.80
N TYR A 69 -0.05 4.69 3.60
CA TYR A 69 -1.17 4.32 4.45
C TYR A 69 -1.34 5.30 5.59
N ASP A 70 -0.23 5.66 6.25
CA ASP A 70 -0.23 6.65 7.32
C ASP A 70 -0.73 8.01 6.80
N TRP A 71 -0.24 8.43 5.63
CA TRP A 71 -0.68 9.65 4.96
C TRP A 71 -2.19 9.66 4.68
N TYR A 72 -2.75 8.56 4.20
CA TYR A 72 -4.20 8.42 4.01
C TYR A 72 -4.98 8.58 5.32
N LEU A 73 -4.51 7.98 6.43
CA LEU A 73 -5.15 8.10 7.75
C LEU A 73 -5.05 9.51 8.35
N GLN A 74 -4.02 10.27 8.00
CA GLN A 74 -3.84 11.65 8.44
C GLN A 74 -4.77 12.64 7.72
N GLY A 75 -5.40 12.23 6.61
CA GLY A 75 -6.44 13.01 5.92
C GLY A 75 -5.93 14.31 5.27
N GLN A 76 -4.67 14.34 4.81
CA GLN A 76 -4.04 15.53 4.20
C GLN A 76 -4.26 15.62 2.69
#